data_AF-A0A4W6GB42-F1
#
_entry.id   AF-A0A4W6GB42-F1
#
_cell.length_a   1.000
_cell.length_b   1.000
_cell.length_c   1.000
_cell.angle_alpha   90.00
_cell.angle_beta   90.00
_cell.angle_gamma   90.00
#
_symmetry.space_group_name_H-M   'P 1'
#
loop_
_entity.id
_entity.type
_entity.pdbx_description
1 polymer ?
#
loop_
_entity_poly.entity_id
_entity_poly.type
_entity_poly.pdbx_seq_one_letter_code
_entity_poly.pdbx_strand_id
1 'polypeptide(L)'
;DCVALQIRWYIPSYLEKDEPCVVCGDKATGYHYRCITCEGCKGFFRRTIQKNLHPTYSCKYDGCCIIDKITRNQCQLCRFKKCIAVGMAMDLVLDDSKRVAKRRLIEENRERRKKEEMVKTLQTRPEPTGAEWELIRLVTEAHRHTNAQGAQWKQKRKFLEASLVRKHSTKSYHRSNFTLSTAALIFTFFAFNHIRT
;
A
#
# COMPACT_ATOMS: atom_id res chain seq x y z
N ASP A 1 16.39 21.28 5.94
CA ASP A 1 15.19 21.10 5.12
C ASP A 1 15.29 19.90 4.20
N CYS A 2 14.38 18.94 4.41
CA CYS A 2 14.19 17.77 3.58
C CYS A 2 13.20 18.12 2.45
N VAL A 3 13.60 18.11 1.18
CA VAL A 3 12.66 17.92 0.07
C VAL A 3 13.31 17.15 -1.10
N ALA A 4 12.70 15.99 -1.38
CA ALA A 4 12.60 15.30 -2.66
C ALA A 4 13.86 14.73 -3.33
N LEU A 5 14.18 13.51 -2.89
CA LEU A 5 14.64 12.38 -3.70
C LEU A 5 14.22 12.43 -5.18
N GLN A 6 15.12 12.89 -6.04
CA GLN A 6 15.02 12.65 -7.47
C GLN A 6 15.57 11.25 -7.77
N ILE A 7 14.78 10.22 -7.46
CA ILE A 7 15.00 8.84 -7.91
C ILE A 7 14.72 8.82 -9.41
N ARG A 8 15.65 9.36 -10.21
CA ARG A 8 15.81 8.89 -11.59
C ARG A 8 16.31 7.48 -11.46
N TRP A 9 15.42 6.53 -11.68
CA TRP A 9 15.72 5.13 -11.90
C TRP A 9 17.05 5.03 -12.67
N TYR A 10 18.10 4.58 -11.99
CA TYR A 10 19.41 4.34 -12.58
C TYR A 10 19.21 3.23 -13.60
N ILE A 11 19.03 3.62 -14.85
CA ILE A 11 19.11 2.75 -16.02
C ILE A 11 20.61 2.55 -16.21
N PRO A 12 21.15 1.32 -16.03
CA PRO A 12 22.57 1.05 -16.25
C PRO A 12 22.99 1.53 -17.63
N SER A 13 24.17 2.14 -17.72
CA SER A 13 24.73 2.83 -18.89
C SER A 13 24.91 1.98 -20.16
N TYR A 14 24.60 0.68 -20.11
CA TYR A 14 24.67 -0.26 -21.22
C TYR A 14 23.36 -0.38 -22.02
N LEU A 15 22.29 0.27 -21.55
CA LEU A 15 21.05 0.42 -22.32
C LEU A 15 21.18 1.69 -23.15
N GLU A 16 21.46 1.55 -24.45
CA GLU A 16 21.32 2.68 -25.37
C GLU A 16 19.90 3.23 -25.24
N LYS A 17 19.77 4.56 -25.15
CA LYS A 17 18.47 5.22 -25.13
C LYS A 17 17.74 4.81 -26.40
N ASP A 18 16.59 4.14 -26.22
CA ASP A 18 15.63 3.75 -27.26
C ASP A 18 15.75 2.34 -27.87
N GLU A 19 16.33 1.36 -27.16
CA GLU A 19 16.18 -0.04 -27.57
C GLU A 19 14.69 -0.48 -27.64
N PRO A 20 14.26 -1.14 -28.74
CA PRO A 20 12.89 -1.59 -28.90
C PRO A 20 12.63 -2.90 -28.15
N CYS A 21 11.39 -3.12 -27.74
CA CYS A 21 10.93 -4.37 -27.13
C CYS A 21 11.13 -5.54 -28.09
N VAL A 22 11.96 -6.52 -27.70
CA VAL A 22 12.31 -7.68 -28.57
C VAL A 22 11.11 -8.57 -28.93
N VAL A 23 9.97 -8.41 -28.25
CA VAL A 23 8.74 -9.16 -28.52
C VAL A 23 7.85 -8.49 -29.57
N CYS A 24 7.71 -7.15 -29.51
CA CYS A 24 6.67 -6.45 -30.29
C CYS A 24 7.11 -5.10 -30.89
N GLY A 25 8.39 -4.72 -30.75
CA GLY A 25 8.93 -3.48 -31.31
C GLY A 25 8.50 -2.17 -30.63
N ASP A 26 7.65 -2.22 -29.59
CA ASP A 26 7.24 -1.02 -28.84
C ASP A 26 8.38 -0.50 -27.95
N LYS A 27 8.30 0.75 -27.48
CA LYS A 27 9.35 1.35 -26.65
C LYS A 27 9.61 0.52 -25.39
N ALA A 28 10.83 0.02 -25.22
CA ALA A 28 11.19 -0.76 -24.04
C ALA A 28 11.35 0.14 -22.81
N THR A 29 11.10 -0.43 -21.63
CA THR A 29 11.33 0.25 -20.33
C THR A 29 12.56 -0.32 -19.60
N GLY A 30 13.27 -1.25 -20.23
CA GLY A 30 14.46 -1.92 -19.71
C GLY A 30 14.32 -3.44 -19.70
N TYR A 31 15.16 -4.09 -18.89
CA TYR A 31 15.15 -5.55 -18.73
C TYR A 31 13.99 -5.99 -17.83
N HIS A 32 13.17 -6.90 -18.36
CA HIS A 32 12.17 -7.63 -17.59
C HIS A 32 12.30 -9.11 -17.89
N TYR A 33 12.46 -9.92 -16.86
CA TYR A 33 12.61 -11.37 -17.01
C TYR A 33 13.76 -11.74 -17.96
N ARG A 34 14.91 -11.06 -17.82
CA ARG A 34 16.13 -11.19 -18.65
C ARG A 34 16.09 -10.61 -20.08
N CYS A 35 14.96 -10.05 -20.53
CA CYS A 35 14.85 -9.50 -21.88
C CYS A 35 14.46 -8.01 -21.89
N ILE A 36 14.93 -7.28 -22.89
CA ILE A 36 14.53 -5.88 -23.16
C ILE A 36 13.08 -5.85 -23.66
N THR A 37 12.16 -5.38 -22.82
CA THR A 37 10.73 -5.42 -23.15
C THR A 37 9.99 -4.15 -22.72
N CYS A 38 8.84 -3.91 -23.33
CA CYS A 38 7.90 -2.87 -22.92
C CYS A 38 7.04 -3.33 -21.73
N GLU A 39 6.40 -2.38 -21.03
CA GLU A 39 5.48 -2.70 -19.91
C GLU A 39 4.31 -3.60 -20.34
N GLY A 40 3.87 -3.49 -21.59
CA GLY A 40 2.81 -4.33 -22.14
C GLY A 40 3.18 -5.81 -22.17
N CYS A 41 4.35 -6.15 -22.71
CA CYS A 41 4.84 -7.53 -22.79
C CYS A 41 5.29 -8.06 -21.43
N LYS A 42 5.94 -7.23 -20.60
CA LYS A 42 6.23 -7.55 -19.19
C LYS A 42 4.97 -7.94 -18.42
N GLY A 43 3.92 -7.12 -18.49
CA GLY A 43 2.67 -7.35 -17.77
C GLY A 43 1.91 -8.57 -18.30
N PHE A 44 1.89 -8.76 -19.61
CA PHE A 44 1.33 -9.95 -20.25
C PHE A 44 2.02 -11.22 -19.75
N PHE A 45 3.34 -11.31 -19.91
CA PHE A 45 4.14 -12.46 -19.49
C PHE A 45 3.92 -12.81 -18.01
N ARG A 46 4.01 -11.80 -17.13
CA ARG A 46 3.76 -11.98 -15.69
C ARG A 46 2.40 -12.61 -15.41
N ARG A 47 1.32 -12.07 -16.00
CA ARG A 47 -0.04 -12.59 -15.75
C ARG A 47 -0.22 -13.99 -16.31
N THR A 48 0.35 -14.27 -17.49
CA THR A 48 0.29 -15.58 -18.12
C THR A 48 0.91 -16.66 -17.24
N ILE A 49 2.09 -16.41 -16.67
CA ILE A 49 2.77 -17.37 -15.80
C ILE A 49 2.07 -17.48 -14.44
N GLN A 50 1.74 -16.35 -13.80
CA GLN A 50 1.11 -16.37 -12.45
C GLN A 50 -0.24 -17.07 -12.42
N LYS A 51 -1.03 -16.96 -13.49
CA LYS A 51 -2.35 -17.57 -13.58
C LYS A 51 -2.35 -18.86 -14.40
N ASN A 52 -1.18 -19.36 -14.79
CA ASN A 52 -1.02 -20.54 -15.65
C ASN A 52 -1.95 -20.51 -16.89
N LEU A 53 -1.96 -19.39 -17.61
CA LEU A 53 -2.87 -19.18 -18.76
C LEU A 53 -2.31 -19.69 -20.08
N HIS A 54 -1.00 -19.96 -20.17
CA HIS A 54 -0.40 -20.39 -21.43
C HIS A 54 -1.01 -21.69 -22.01
N PRO A 55 -1.47 -22.69 -21.22
CA PRO A 55 -2.12 -23.87 -21.78
C PRO A 55 -3.50 -23.57 -22.36
N THR A 56 -4.16 -22.49 -21.94
CA THR A 56 -5.51 -22.13 -22.39
C THR A 56 -5.50 -21.26 -23.64
N TYR A 57 -4.34 -20.72 -24.01
CA TYR A 57 -4.21 -19.90 -25.21
C TYR A 57 -4.29 -20.77 -26.47
N SER A 58 -5.20 -20.39 -27.37
CA SER A 58 -5.33 -20.97 -28.70
C SER A 58 -5.13 -19.90 -29.78
N CYS A 59 -4.51 -20.28 -30.90
CA CYS A 59 -4.44 -19.42 -32.08
C CYS A 59 -5.67 -19.67 -32.96
N LYS A 60 -6.22 -18.60 -33.54
CA LYS A 60 -7.32 -18.68 -34.52
C LYS A 60 -6.84 -18.93 -35.95
N TYR A 61 -5.53 -18.96 -36.15
CA TYR A 61 -4.83 -19.09 -37.44
C TYR A 61 -3.72 -20.16 -37.26
N ASP A 62 -2.66 -20.11 -38.06
CA ASP A 62 -1.62 -21.16 -38.11
C ASP A 62 -0.57 -21.08 -36.99
N GLY A 63 -0.79 -20.29 -35.94
CA GLY A 63 0.17 -20.16 -34.84
C GLY A 63 1.42 -19.32 -35.16
N CYS A 64 1.44 -18.63 -36.31
CA CYS A 64 2.53 -17.81 -36.81
C CYS A 64 2.15 -16.31 -36.91
N CYS A 65 1.24 -15.82 -36.07
CA CYS A 65 0.80 -14.42 -36.12
C CYS A 65 1.98 -13.46 -35.91
N ILE A 66 2.03 -12.39 -36.71
CA ILE A 66 2.95 -11.27 -36.53
C ILE A 66 2.61 -10.57 -35.21
N ILE A 67 3.63 -10.29 -34.40
CA ILE A 67 3.49 -9.62 -33.11
C ILE A 67 4.21 -8.28 -33.18
N ASP A 68 3.45 -7.20 -33.31
CA ASP A 68 3.94 -5.81 -33.27
C ASP A 68 3.18 -4.98 -32.22
N LYS A 69 3.50 -3.69 -32.10
CA LYS A 69 2.88 -2.78 -31.11
C LYS A 69 1.34 -2.75 -31.21
N ILE A 70 0.79 -2.87 -32.41
CA ILE A 70 -0.63 -2.75 -32.74
C ILE A 70 -1.30 -4.13 -32.62
N THR A 71 -0.69 -5.16 -33.18
CA THR A 71 -1.28 -6.51 -33.36
C THR A 71 -1.03 -7.44 -32.17
N ARG A 72 -0.13 -7.11 -31.24
CA ARG A 72 0.21 -7.96 -30.06
C ARG A 72 -0.96 -8.41 -29.19
N ASN A 73 -2.14 -7.80 -29.29
CA ASN A 73 -3.32 -8.20 -28.52
C ASN A 73 -4.27 -9.13 -29.30
N GLN A 74 -4.05 -9.35 -30.60
CA GLN A 74 -4.92 -10.17 -31.46
C GLN A 74 -4.77 -11.67 -31.19
N CYS A 75 -3.55 -12.13 -30.89
CA CYS A 75 -3.28 -13.53 -30.58
C CYS A 75 -2.38 -13.71 -29.35
N GLN A 76 -2.96 -14.20 -28.26
CA GLN A 76 -2.25 -14.44 -27.00
C GLN A 76 -1.26 -15.62 -27.11
N LEU A 77 -1.61 -16.68 -27.84
CA LEU A 77 -0.73 -17.84 -28.03
C LEU A 77 0.57 -17.43 -28.72
N CYS A 78 0.48 -16.78 -29.89
CA CYS A 78 1.66 -16.36 -30.66
C CYS A 78 2.50 -15.33 -29.90
N ARG A 79 1.86 -14.41 -29.18
CA ARG A 79 2.57 -13.46 -28.31
C ARG A 79 3.35 -14.18 -27.21
N PHE A 80 2.74 -15.15 -26.54
CA PHE A 80 3.42 -15.91 -25.48
C PHE A 80 4.55 -16.77 -26.04
N LYS A 81 4.31 -17.47 -27.17
CA LYS A 81 5.35 -18.21 -27.89
C LYS A 81 6.53 -17.30 -28.22
N LYS A 82 6.30 -16.08 -28.72
CA LYS A 82 7.35 -15.10 -29.00
C LYS A 82 8.09 -14.68 -27.72
N CYS A 83 7.40 -14.45 -26.60
CA CYS A 83 8.03 -14.16 -25.31
C CYS A 83 9.02 -15.26 -24.86
N ILE A 84 8.64 -16.53 -25.03
CA ILE A 84 9.52 -17.66 -24.71
C ILE A 84 10.68 -17.74 -25.71
N ALA A 85 10.40 -17.58 -27.00
CA ALA A 85 11.42 -17.66 -28.05
C ALA A 85 12.53 -16.62 -27.91
N VAL A 86 12.23 -15.43 -27.39
CA VAL A 86 13.24 -14.38 -27.12
C VAL A 86 13.97 -14.57 -25.78
N GLY A 87 13.62 -15.59 -24.99
CA GLY A 87 14.30 -15.93 -23.75
C GLY A 87 13.72 -15.31 -22.46
N MET A 88 12.44 -14.92 -22.43
CA MET A 88 11.85 -14.40 -21.19
C MET A 88 11.79 -15.52 -20.13
N ALA A 89 12.41 -15.26 -18.98
CA ALA A 89 12.63 -16.23 -17.92
C ALA A 89 11.40 -16.43 -17.02
N MET A 90 10.76 -17.61 -17.11
CA MET A 90 9.53 -17.94 -16.37
C MET A 90 9.77 -18.08 -14.86
N ASP A 91 10.93 -18.59 -14.46
CA ASP A 91 11.40 -18.80 -13.08
C ASP A 91 11.53 -17.51 -12.27
N LEU A 92 11.78 -16.37 -12.95
CA LEU A 92 11.82 -15.05 -12.33
C LEU A 92 10.43 -14.48 -12.00
N VAL A 93 9.36 -15.13 -12.46
CA VAL A 93 8.00 -14.79 -12.04
C VAL A 93 7.73 -15.47 -10.69
N LEU A 94 7.58 -14.65 -9.63
CA LEU A 94 7.30 -15.16 -8.29
C LEU A 94 6.06 -16.06 -8.25
N ASP A 95 6.26 -17.26 -7.74
CA ASP A 95 5.20 -18.19 -7.33
C ASP A 95 4.31 -17.59 -6.23
N ASP A 96 3.19 -18.26 -5.96
CA ASP A 96 2.18 -17.76 -5.03
C ASP A 96 2.71 -17.64 -3.60
N SER A 97 3.52 -18.59 -3.15
CA SER A 97 4.12 -18.59 -1.81
C SER A 97 5.04 -17.39 -1.61
N LYS A 98 6.01 -17.20 -2.51
CA LYS A 98 6.95 -16.06 -2.45
C LYS A 98 6.24 -14.72 -2.62
N ARG A 99 5.17 -14.67 -3.42
CA ARG A 99 4.37 -13.46 -3.60
C ARG A 99 3.64 -13.08 -2.31
N VAL A 100 3.03 -14.05 -1.63
CA VAL A 100 2.37 -13.83 -0.35
C VAL A 100 3.39 -13.42 0.72
N ALA A 101 4.53 -14.11 0.80
CA ALA A 101 5.61 -13.76 1.73
C ALA A 101 6.10 -12.31 1.51
N LYS A 102 6.36 -11.92 0.24
CA LYS A 102 6.75 -10.56 -0.11
C LYS A 102 5.69 -9.53 0.29
N ARG A 103 4.39 -9.83 0.11
CA ARG A 103 3.31 -8.93 0.53
C ARG A 103 3.26 -8.75 2.03
N ARG A 104 3.39 -9.84 2.80
CA ARG A 104 3.44 -9.79 4.28
C ARG A 104 4.61 -8.92 4.76
N LEU A 105 5.80 -9.16 4.21
CA LEU A 105 6.99 -8.38 4.54
C LEU A 105 6.83 -6.89 4.21
N ILE A 106 6.19 -6.54 3.09
CA ILE A 106 5.93 -5.14 2.73
C ILE A 106 4.98 -4.50 3.76
N GLU A 107 3.93 -5.21 4.16
CA GLU A 107 2.95 -4.69 5.11
C GLU A 107 3.55 -4.51 6.51
N GLU A 108 4.29 -5.51 7.00
CA GLU A 108 5.00 -5.45 8.27
C GLU A 108 5.99 -4.28 8.30
N ASN A 109 6.73 -4.05 7.21
CA ASN A 109 7.64 -2.91 7.11
C ASN A 109 6.92 -1.56 7.08
N ARG A 110 5.72 -1.48 6.48
CA ARG A 110 4.91 -0.26 6.51
C ARG A 110 4.42 0.04 7.92
N GLU A 111 3.92 -0.98 8.62
CA GLU A 111 3.45 -0.84 10.00
C GLU A 111 4.59 -0.47 10.96
N ARG A 112 5.77 -1.06 10.77
CA ARG A 112 6.97 -0.67 11.51
C ARG A 112 7.34 0.80 11.29
N ARG A 113 7.39 1.26 10.04
CA ARG A 113 7.68 2.68 9.72
C ARG A 113 6.67 3.63 10.34
N LYS A 114 5.37 3.29 10.31
CA LYS A 114 4.32 4.11 10.96
C LYS A 114 4.51 4.18 12.48
N LYS A 115 4.85 3.06 13.14
CA LYS A 115 5.14 3.04 14.58
C LYS A 115 6.38 3.86 14.92
N GLU A 116 7.47 3.70 14.15
CA GLU A 116 8.70 4.49 14.30
C GLU A 116 8.42 5.99 14.13
N GLU A 117 7.60 6.38 13.15
CA GLU A 117 7.19 7.77 12.93
C GLU A 117 6.31 8.32 14.06
N MET A 118 5.37 7.52 14.58
CA MET A 118 4.56 7.90 15.75
C MET A 118 5.42 8.10 17.00
N VAL A 119 6.37 7.20 17.27
CA VAL A 119 7.30 7.33 18.41
C VAL A 119 8.18 8.57 18.25
N LYS A 120 8.72 8.80 17.05
CA LYS A 120 9.52 10.00 16.76
C LYS A 120 8.72 11.27 17.02
N THR A 121 7.46 11.30 16.58
CA THR A 121 6.56 12.46 16.79
C THR A 121 6.32 12.72 18.28
N LEU A 122 6.15 11.66 19.09
CA LEU A 122 6.02 11.79 20.55
C LEU A 122 7.30 12.30 21.22
N GLN A 123 8.47 11.83 20.78
CA GLN A 123 9.76 12.26 21.32
C GLN A 123 10.12 13.70 20.96
N THR A 124 9.70 14.18 19.79
CA THR A 124 9.95 15.57 19.35
C THR A 124 8.91 16.56 19.88
N ARG A 125 7.93 16.12 20.68
CA ARG A 125 6.90 17.01 21.21
C ARG A 125 7.54 17.92 22.28
N PRO A 126 7.42 19.25 22.16
CA PRO A 126 7.95 20.14 23.19
C PRO A 126 7.23 19.86 24.52
N GLU A 127 7.99 19.89 25.62
CA GLU A 127 7.42 19.81 26.96
C GLU A 127 6.51 21.02 27.20
N PRO A 128 5.31 20.84 27.79
CA PRO A 128 4.44 21.95 28.11
C PRO A 128 5.12 22.91 29.09
N THR A 129 4.92 24.20 28.89
CA THR A 129 5.31 25.24 29.84
C THR A 129 4.49 25.15 31.12
N GLY A 130 4.94 25.80 32.20
CA GLY A 130 4.24 25.76 33.50
C GLY A 130 2.77 26.25 33.42
N ALA A 131 2.50 27.29 32.63
CA ALA A 131 1.14 27.79 32.42
C ALA A 131 0.25 26.79 31.65
N GLU A 132 0.82 26.12 30.65
CA GLU A 132 0.14 25.06 29.90
C GLU A 132 -0.15 23.85 30.78
N TRP A 133 0.76 23.47 31.68
CA TRP A 133 0.53 22.41 32.66
C TRP A 133 -0.63 22.71 33.59
N GLU A 134 -0.73 23.96 34.06
CA GLU A 134 -1.84 24.34 34.94
C GLU A 134 -3.19 24.32 34.21
N LEU A 135 -3.21 24.78 32.95
CA LEU A 135 -4.40 24.66 32.10
C LEU A 135 -4.77 23.19 31.85
N ILE A 136 -3.80 22.31 31.55
CA ILE A 136 -4.00 20.87 31.38
C ILE A 136 -4.61 20.26 32.65
N ARG A 137 -4.08 20.59 33.84
CA ARG A 137 -4.60 20.14 35.13
C ARG A 137 -6.04 20.58 35.34
N LEU A 138 -6.32 21.87 35.16
CA LEU A 138 -7.66 22.44 35.34
C LEU A 138 -8.70 21.75 34.45
N VAL A 139 -8.40 21.61 33.16
CA VAL A 139 -9.31 20.97 32.19
C VAL A 139 -9.49 19.48 32.51
N THR A 140 -8.41 18.78 32.88
CA THR A 140 -8.46 17.36 33.25
C THR A 140 -9.31 17.14 34.50
N GLU A 141 -9.21 18.02 35.49
CA GLU A 141 -9.99 17.92 36.73
C GLU A 141 -11.47 18.27 36.50
N ALA A 142 -11.75 19.31 35.72
CA ALA A 142 -13.11 19.62 35.28
C ALA A 142 -13.74 18.44 34.50
N HIS A 143 -12.97 17.80 33.62
CA HIS A 143 -13.39 16.59 32.91
C HIS A 143 -13.66 15.43 33.88
N ARG A 144 -12.80 15.23 34.88
CA ARG A 144 -13.00 14.21 35.92
C ARG A 144 -14.30 14.45 36.66
N HIS A 145 -14.58 15.67 37.13
CA HIS A 145 -15.80 15.96 37.87
C HIS A 145 -17.08 15.83 37.04
N THR A 146 -17.01 16.14 35.74
CA THR A 146 -18.17 16.06 34.85
C THR A 146 -18.39 14.66 34.26
N ASN A 147 -17.33 13.85 34.09
CA ASN A 147 -17.42 12.49 33.55
C ASN A 147 -17.29 11.36 34.59
N ALA A 148 -16.93 11.64 35.85
CA ALA A 148 -16.90 10.65 36.93
C ALA A 148 -18.29 10.18 37.38
N GLN A 149 -19.38 10.73 36.84
CA GLN A 149 -20.75 10.30 37.17
C GLN A 149 -21.21 8.99 36.50
N GLY A 150 -20.27 8.11 36.10
CA GLY A 150 -20.58 6.76 35.62
C GLY A 150 -21.38 6.70 34.30
N ALA A 151 -21.83 5.50 33.94
CA ALA A 151 -22.46 5.20 32.64
C ALA A 151 -23.77 5.98 32.36
N GLN A 152 -24.33 6.69 33.34
CA GLN A 152 -25.58 7.43 33.24
C GLN A 152 -25.49 8.66 32.31
N TRP A 153 -24.31 9.30 32.18
CA TRP A 153 -24.16 10.50 31.34
C TRP A 153 -24.30 10.22 29.82
N LYS A 154 -24.11 8.96 29.40
CA LYS A 154 -24.22 8.56 27.99
C LYS A 154 -25.66 8.59 27.44
N GLN A 155 -26.69 8.67 28.30
CA GLN A 155 -28.10 8.57 27.88
C GLN A 155 -28.72 9.88 27.34
N LYS A 156 -28.06 11.03 27.47
CA LYS A 156 -28.64 12.34 27.09
C LYS A 156 -28.01 13.05 25.89
N ARG A 157 -27.28 12.33 25.03
CA ARG A 157 -27.14 12.78 23.64
C ARG A 157 -28.40 12.44 22.85
N LYS A 158 -29.47 13.21 23.07
CA LYS A 158 -30.38 13.51 21.95
C LYS A 158 -29.51 14.30 20.96
N PHE A 159 -28.84 13.60 20.04
CA PHE A 159 -28.46 14.22 18.78
C PHE A 159 -29.73 14.91 18.28
N LEU A 160 -29.62 16.17 17.81
CA LEU A 160 -30.74 16.89 17.22
C LEU A 160 -31.55 15.93 16.33
N GLU A 161 -32.87 16.01 16.47
CA GLU A 161 -33.80 15.16 15.74
C GLU A 161 -33.39 15.09 14.26
N ALA A 162 -33.35 13.87 13.73
CA ALA A 162 -32.88 13.56 12.38
C ALA A 162 -33.68 14.27 11.26
N SER A 163 -34.74 15.00 11.58
CA SER A 163 -35.57 15.78 10.66
C SER A 163 -34.89 17.07 10.16
N LEU A 164 -33.85 17.58 10.83
CA LEU A 164 -33.12 18.78 10.38
C LEU A 164 -31.84 18.50 9.58
N VAL A 165 -31.43 17.23 9.43
CA VAL A 165 -30.32 16.86 8.54
C VAL A 165 -30.87 16.65 7.13
N ARG A 166 -30.83 17.71 6.32
CA ARG A 166 -31.14 17.62 4.89
C ARG A 166 -30.27 16.53 4.26
N LYS A 167 -30.95 15.63 3.56
CA LYS A 167 -30.40 14.53 2.78
C LYS A 167 -29.44 15.07 1.72
N HIS A 168 -28.15 14.75 1.84
CA HIS A 168 -27.31 14.52 0.66
C HIS A 168 -26.43 13.28 0.87
N SER A 169 -26.93 12.21 0.25
CA SER A 169 -26.23 11.05 -0.33
C SER A 169 -24.95 10.52 0.34
N THR A 170 -25.16 9.38 1.00
CA THR A 170 -24.28 8.22 1.15
C THR A 170 -23.06 8.12 0.22
N LYS A 171 -21.85 8.10 0.80
CA LYS A 171 -20.82 7.11 0.41
C LYS A 171 -20.17 6.52 1.66
N SER A 172 -20.29 5.21 1.73
CA SER A 172 -19.78 4.29 2.74
C SER A 172 -18.29 4.53 3.02
N TYR A 173 -17.92 4.86 4.27
CA TYR A 173 -16.53 4.76 4.73
C TYR A 173 -16.45 3.78 5.89
N HIS A 174 -15.53 2.84 5.73
CA HIS A 174 -15.31 1.67 6.54
C HIS A 174 -15.18 2.00 8.03
N ARG A 175 -16.02 1.35 8.83
CA ARG A 175 -15.86 1.14 10.27
C ARG A 175 -14.48 0.55 10.53
N SER A 176 -13.54 1.35 11.04
CA SER A 176 -12.24 0.87 11.50
C SER A 176 -11.82 1.60 12.79
N ASN A 177 -12.10 0.91 13.90
CA ASN A 177 -11.29 0.82 15.12
C ASN A 177 -10.73 2.11 15.75
N PHE A 178 -11.62 3.02 16.13
CA PHE A 178 -11.28 4.11 17.06
C PHE A 178 -11.78 3.80 18.48
N THR A 179 -11.38 2.65 19.05
CA THR A 179 -11.75 2.30 20.44
C THR A 179 -10.64 1.62 21.25
N LEU A 180 -9.36 1.75 20.88
CA LEU A 180 -8.28 1.14 21.67
C LEU A 180 -7.02 2.00 21.92
N SER A 181 -6.91 3.23 21.42
CA SER A 181 -5.65 3.99 21.55
C SER A 181 -5.57 4.96 22.74
N THR A 182 -6.69 5.45 23.27
CA THR A 182 -6.67 6.42 24.38
C THR A 182 -6.77 5.77 25.76
N ALA A 183 -7.42 4.62 25.88
CA ALA A 183 -7.46 3.85 27.13
C ALA A 183 -6.15 3.10 27.41
N ALA A 184 -5.43 2.67 26.36
CA ALA A 184 -4.16 1.95 26.51
C ALA A 184 -3.02 2.83 27.03
N LEU A 185 -2.98 4.12 26.63
CA LEU A 185 -1.95 5.06 27.08
C LEU A 185 -2.09 5.44 28.57
N ILE A 186 -3.32 5.42 29.10
CA ILE A 186 -3.59 5.69 30.52
C ILE A 186 -3.23 4.48 31.39
N PHE A 187 -3.48 3.26 30.92
CA PHE A 187 -3.12 2.04 31.66
C PHE A 187 -1.60 1.79 31.71
N THR A 188 -0.85 2.12 30.66
CA THR A 188 0.62 1.94 30.66
C THR A 188 1.34 2.91 31.60
N PHE A 189 0.77 4.08 31.89
CA PHE A 189 1.37 5.06 32.80
C PHE A 189 1.19 4.68 34.29
N PHE A 190 0.11 3.97 34.63
CA PHE A 190 -0.14 3.49 36.00
C PHE A 190 0.56 2.16 36.31
N ALA A 191 0.72 1.26 35.32
CA ALA A 191 1.35 -0.05 35.56
C ALA A 191 2.87 0.02 35.85
N PHE A 192 3.58 1.05 35.37
CA PHE A 192 5.03 1.19 35.60
C PHE A 192 5.40 1.82 36.96
N ASN A 193 4.45 2.45 37.65
CA ASN A 193 4.72 3.14 38.93
C ASN A 193 4.51 2.26 40.18
N HIS A 194 4.11 0.99 40.03
CA HIS A 194 3.86 0.07 41.17
C HIS A 194 4.98 -0.98 41.38
N ILE A 195 6.13 -0.87 40.69
CA ILE A 195 7.27 -1.81 40.84
C ILE A 195 8.49 -1.13 41.50
N ARG A 196 8.34 0.10 42.02
CA ARG A 196 9.44 0.85 42.67
C ARG A 196 9.12 1.38 44.07
N THR A 197 8.34 0.63 44.83
CA THR A 197 8.21 0.78 46.29
C THR A 197 8.17 -0.60 46.92
#